data_AF-A0A379JNB9-F1
#
_entry.id   AF-A0A379JNB9-F1
#
_cell.length_a   1.000
_cell.length_b   1.000
_cell.length_c   1.000
_cell.angle_alpha   90.00
_cell.angle_beta   90.00
_cell.angle_gamma   90.00
#
_symmetry.space_group_name_H-M   'P 1'
#
loop_
_entity.id
_entity.type
_entity.pdbx_description
1 polymer ?
#
loop_
_entity_poly.entity_id
_entity_poly.type
_entity_poly.pdbx_seq_one_letter_code
_entity_poly.pdbx_strand_id
1 'polypeptide(L)' 'MPELDRRDWAALNLRQVCAQLLDAAAFGKYLTPEQLEHAAGKVGEGLRVFLEETERS' A
#
# COMPACT_ATOMS: atom_id res chain seq x y z
N MET A 1 5.64 -3.17 20.49
CA MET A 1 4.77 -2.27 19.69
C MET A 1 3.37 -2.82 19.78
N PRO A 2 2.32 -2.02 19.99
CA PRO A 2 0.97 -2.54 19.84
C PRO A 2 0.83 -3.06 18.41
N GLU A 3 0.27 -4.26 18.24
CA GLU A 3 -0.06 -4.78 16.93
C GLU A 3 -1.02 -3.78 16.27
N LEU A 4 -0.62 -3.23 15.12
CA LEU A 4 -1.51 -2.44 14.30
C LEU A 4 -2.70 -3.33 13.96
N ASP A 5 -3.92 -2.82 14.18
CA ASP A 5 -5.10 -3.47 13.64
C ASP A 5 -4.89 -3.73 12.15
N ARG A 6 -5.32 -4.90 11.68
CA ARG A 6 -4.97 -5.40 10.35
C ARG A 6 -5.43 -4.43 9.26
N ARG A 7 -6.57 -3.79 9.50
CA ARG A 7 -7.15 -2.74 8.65
C ARG A 7 -6.33 -1.46 8.67
N ASP A 8 -5.84 -1.03 9.82
CA ASP A 8 -4.98 0.14 9.96
C ASP A 8 -3.63 -0.07 9.26
N TRP A 9 -3.06 -1.28 9.36
CA TRP A 9 -1.87 -1.66 8.63
C TRP A 9 -2.10 -1.62 7.10
N ALA A 10 -3.22 -2.16 6.62
CA ALA A 10 -3.57 -2.13 5.20
C ALA A 10 -3.76 -0.70 4.69
N ALA A 11 -4.44 0.16 5.46
CA ALA A 11 -4.62 1.57 5.14
C ALA A 11 -3.28 2.32 5.08
N LEU A 12 -2.37 2.04 6.02
CA LEU A 12 -1.04 2.64 6.05
C LEU A 12 -0.22 2.28 4.81
N ASN A 13 -0.24 1.02 4.39
CA ASN A 13 0.47 0.57 3.19
C ASN A 13 -0.05 1.25 1.93
N LEU A 14 -1.36 1.33 1.75
CA LEU A 14 -1.95 2.01 0.60
C LEU A 14 -1.57 3.50 0.57
N ARG A 15 -1.63 4.19 1.72
CA ARG A 15 -1.24 5.60 1.82
C ARG A 15 0.22 5.82 1.45
N GLN A 16 1.12 4.96 1.93
CA GLN A 16 2.55 5.04 1.61
C GLN A 16 2.80 4.87 0.10
N VAL A 17 2.19 3.86 -0.52
CA VAL A 17 2.35 3.62 -1.96
C VAL A 17 1.79 4.78 -2.77
N CYS A 18 0.59 5.28 -2.45
CA CYS A 18 0.02 6.43 -3.13
C CYS A 18 0.93 7.66 -3.02
N ALA A 19 1.46 7.95 -1.84
CA ALA A 19 2.38 9.08 -1.65
C ALA A 19 3.64 8.93 -2.51
N GLN A 20 4.24 7.73 -2.54
CA GLN A 20 5.43 7.46 -3.36
C GLN A 20 5.17 7.61 -4.86
N LEU A 21 4.05 7.09 -5.35
CA LEU A 21 3.70 7.18 -6.77
C LEU A 21 3.36 8.62 -7.18
N LEU A 22 2.64 9.36 -6.33
CA LEU A 22 2.33 10.77 -6.58
C LEU A 22 3.58 11.64 -6.58
N ASP A 23 4.48 11.45 -5.63
CA ASP A 23 5.77 12.15 -5.57
C ASP A 23 6.62 11.84 -6.81
N ALA A 24 6.66 10.58 -7.25
CA ALA A 24 7.35 10.21 -8.48
C ALA A 24 6.75 10.86 -9.72
N ALA A 25 5.43 10.83 -9.87
CA ALA A 25 4.73 11.43 -11.01
C ALA A 25 4.83 12.96 -11.04
N ALA A 26 4.73 13.62 -9.88
CA ALA A 26 4.75 15.08 -9.78
C ALA A 26 6.13 15.69 -10.07
N PHE A 27 7.19 14.98 -9.69
CA PHE A 27 8.56 15.49 -9.78
C PHE A 27 9.43 14.75 -10.80
N GLY A 28 8.84 13.85 -11.60
CA GLY A 28 9.56 13.06 -12.60
C GLY A 28 10.63 12.13 -11.99
N LYS A 29 10.44 11.70 -10.74
CA LYS A 29 11.41 10.79 -10.09
C LYS A 29 11.27 9.41 -10.69
N TYR A 30 12.41 8.84 -11.07
CA TYR A 30 12.46 7.46 -11.52
C TYR A 30 12.22 6.51 -10.35
N LEU A 31 11.31 5.56 -10.52
CA LEU A 31 11.15 4.41 -9.65
C LEU A 31 11.74 3.20 -10.36
N THR A 32 12.59 2.45 -9.65
CA THR A 32 13.16 1.21 -10.21
C THR A 32 12.08 0.13 -10.35
N PRO A 33 12.28 -0.88 -11.20
CA PRO A 33 11.36 -2.01 -11.31
C PRO A 33 11.08 -2.69 -9.95
N GLU A 34 12.10 -2.84 -9.11
CA GLU A 34 11.97 -3.45 -7.77
C GLU A 34 11.12 -2.58 -6.83
N GLN A 35 11.25 -1.25 -6.92
CA GLN A 35 10.42 -0.33 -6.14
C GLN A 35 8.94 -0.41 -6.57
N LEU A 36 8.70 -0.57 -7.87
CA LEU A 36 7.36 -0.75 -8.43
C LEU A 36 6.76 -2.12 -8.03
N GLU A 37 7.55 -3.19 -8.08
CA GLU A 37 7.14 -4.52 -7.63
C GLU A 37 6.77 -4.51 -6.15
N HIS A 38 7.61 -3.89 -5.31
CA HIS A 38 7.32 -3.76 -3.88
C HIS A 38 6.07 -2.90 -3.61
N ALA A 39 5.86 -1.83 -4.37
CA ALA A 39 4.65 -1.02 -4.30
C ALA A 39 3.40 -1.83 -4.70
N ALA A 40 3.47 -2.61 -5.77
CA ALA A 40 2.39 -3.49 -6.21
C ALA A 40 2.07 -4.57 -5.16
N GLY A 41 3.09 -5.17 -4.54
CA GLY A 41 2.91 -6.13 -3.45
C GLY A 41 2.18 -5.52 -2.26
N LYS A 42 2.56 -4.32 -1.83
CA LYS A 42 1.88 -3.58 -0.75
C LYS A 42 0.42 -3.26 -1.09
N VAL A 43 0.13 -2.91 -2.34
CA VAL A 43 -1.24 -2.65 -2.80
C VAL A 43 -2.08 -3.92 -2.80
N GLY A 44 -1.57 -5.01 -3.39
CA GLY A 44 -2.30 -6.28 -3.45
C GLY A 44 -2.63 -6.81 -2.05
N GLU A 45 -1.66 -6.74 -1.14
CA GLU A 45 -1.84 -7.21 0.23
C GLU A 45 -2.79 -6.30 1.04
N GLY A 46 -2.72 -4.98 0.85
CA GLY A 46 -3.68 -4.06 1.44
C GLY A 46 -5.11 -4.31 0.97
N LEU A 47 -5.31 -4.49 -0.35
CA LEU A 47 -6.61 -4.80 -0.93
C LEU A 47 -7.16 -6.14 -0.44
N ARG A 48 -6.31 -7.18 -0.33
CA ARG A 48 -6.71 -8.48 0.21
C ARG A 48 -7.27 -8.35 1.63
N VAL A 49 -6.60 -7.60 2.49
CA VAL A 49 -7.09 -7.35 3.86
C VAL A 49 -8.45 -6.65 3.83
N PHE A 50 -8.61 -5.60 3.03
CA PHE A 50 -9.90 -4.90 2.96
C PHE A 50 -11.03 -5.82 2.50
N LEU A 51 -10.78 -6.68 1.49
CA LEU A 51 -11.76 -7.65 1.02
C LEU A 51 -12.15 -8.64 2.12
N GLU A 52 -11.16 -9.22 2.81
CA GLU A 52 -11.41 -10.17 3.91
C GLU A 52 -12.19 -9.56 5.07
N GLU A 53 -11.97 -8.29 5.38
CA GLU A 53 -12.72 -7.57 6.42
C GLU A 53 -14.14 -7.21 5.96
N THR A 54 -14.34 -6.90 4.68
CA THR A 54 -15.68 -6.66 4.13
C THR A 54 -16.52 -7.92 3.99
N GLU A 55 -15.92 -9.08 3.73
CA GLU A 55 -16.62 -10.37 3.65
C GLU A 55 -16.99 -10.94 5.04
N ARG A 56 -16.37 -10.44 6.11
CA ARG A 56 -16.62 -10.85 7.51
C ARG A 56 -17.64 -9.97 8.26
N SER A 57 -18.07 -8.86 7.67
CA SER A 57 -19.04 -7.90 8.25
C SER A 57 -20.46 -8.19 7.80
#